data_AF-A0A936WIF9-F1
#
_entry.id   AF-A0A936WIF9-F1
#
_cell.length_a   1.000
_cell.length_b   1.000
_cell.length_c   1.000
_cell.angle_alpha   90.00
_cell.angle_beta   90.00
_cell.angle_gamma   90.00
#
_symmetry.space_group_name_H-M   'P 1'
#
loop_
_entity.id
_entity.type
_entity.pdbx_description
1 polymer ?
#
loop_
_entity_poly.entity_id
_entity_poly.type
_entity_poly.pdbx_seq_one_letter_code
_entity_poly.pdbx_strand_id
1 'polypeptide(L)'
;MDRAWKHTLMKTVHPRYQKADRTQKKVILDEFCQTYRCHRKHAIRLLNGPVPSANPPPRRNGRQRRYKGYMVKVLEAVWEASYYLWSARLKAALPTWMPWIRQRFPLSAAQEEQLLAVSPATIDRLLADVKLRLRRRTYGTTKPGTLLKHMIPIQTQAWDVRRPGFLEIDTVAHCGSSSEGPFLSTLDTTDLHTTWTERRAIPNKGQAAVVEALTDIQTALPFPLKGLDADGGSEFINISLLHFCQDRKIYFTRSRPYKKNDNAHIEQKNWTHVRKILGYARFDSEQALHAINDLYRNELRLFQNVFQPSVKLLKKIKRGARVTRVHEAPKSPWQRVLASPHSDPVKVKTLRDQIQGLDPFALSEVIDKKLLAIQRLVFKGPLPKPKFHPAWGRKKLRRLESPIKAPTSTLPTWHDDSQNPVKRLEINLQKERFLETL
;
A
#
# COMPACT_ATOMS: atom_id res chain seq x y z
N MET A 1 -25.06 -26.57 -36.49
CA MET A 1 -26.49 -26.62 -36.10
C MET A 1 -26.86 -25.31 -35.46
N ASP A 2 -27.75 -24.59 -36.12
CA ASP A 2 -28.27 -23.31 -35.66
C ASP A 2 -29.12 -23.42 -34.38
N ARG A 3 -29.21 -22.33 -33.63
CA ARG A 3 -29.95 -22.22 -32.37
C ARG A 3 -31.46 -22.23 -32.59
N ALA A 4 -31.97 -21.62 -33.67
CA ALA A 4 -33.40 -21.69 -34.01
C ALA A 4 -33.77 -23.12 -34.40
N TRP A 5 -32.97 -23.77 -35.25
CA TRP A 5 -33.17 -25.18 -35.61
C TRP A 5 -33.24 -26.12 -34.39
N LYS A 6 -32.33 -25.98 -33.41
CA LYS A 6 -32.37 -26.77 -32.16
C LYS A 6 -33.65 -26.54 -31.35
N HIS A 7 -34.15 -25.31 -31.31
CA HIS A 7 -35.39 -24.97 -30.61
C HIS A 7 -36.63 -25.50 -31.34
N THR A 8 -36.67 -25.42 -32.67
CA THR A 8 -37.73 -26.02 -33.50
C THR A 8 -37.78 -27.54 -33.31
N LEU A 9 -36.64 -28.23 -33.43
CA LEU A 9 -36.54 -29.67 -33.20
C LEU A 9 -37.03 -30.08 -31.80
N MET A 10 -36.64 -29.33 -30.76
CA MET A 10 -37.12 -29.58 -29.40
C MET A 10 -38.63 -29.34 -29.26
N LYS A 11 -39.19 -28.29 -29.87
CA LYS A 11 -40.64 -28.05 -29.88
C LYS A 11 -41.43 -29.19 -30.57
N THR A 12 -40.89 -29.77 -31.63
CA THR A 12 -41.55 -30.88 -32.36
C THR A 12 -41.43 -32.23 -31.63
N VAL A 13 -40.26 -32.53 -31.06
CA VAL A 13 -39.99 -33.85 -30.45
C VAL A 13 -40.49 -33.95 -29.00
N HIS A 14 -40.47 -32.86 -28.23
CA HIS A 14 -40.90 -32.86 -26.82
C HIS A 14 -42.35 -33.37 -26.60
N PRO A 15 -43.39 -32.87 -27.29
CA PRO A 15 -44.76 -33.36 -27.07
C PRO A 15 -44.95 -34.82 -27.52
N ARG A 16 -44.26 -35.25 -28.59
CA ARG A 16 -44.22 -36.66 -29.02
C ARG A 16 -43.60 -37.53 -27.94
N TYR A 17 -42.46 -37.11 -27.38
CA TYR A 17 -41.78 -37.83 -26.31
C TYR A 17 -42.60 -37.90 -25.02
N GLN A 18 -43.30 -36.83 -24.62
CA GLN A 18 -44.11 -36.83 -23.40
C GLN A 18 -45.28 -37.84 -23.48
N LYS A 19 -46.02 -37.84 -24.59
CA LYS A 19 -47.19 -38.70 -24.82
C LYS A 19 -46.86 -40.16 -25.15
N ALA A 20 -45.63 -40.46 -25.54
CA ALA A 20 -45.21 -41.79 -25.98
C ALA A 20 -45.14 -42.84 -24.86
N ASP A 21 -45.37 -44.11 -25.21
CA ASP A 21 -45.13 -45.26 -24.32
C ASP A 21 -43.62 -45.55 -24.13
N ARG A 22 -43.27 -46.57 -23.33
CA ARG A 22 -41.86 -46.93 -23.03
C ARG A 22 -41.07 -47.37 -24.28
N THR A 23 -41.70 -48.08 -25.20
CA THR A 23 -41.14 -48.58 -26.45
C THR A 23 -40.93 -47.44 -27.45
N GLN A 24 -41.94 -46.62 -27.66
CA GLN A 24 -41.91 -45.41 -28.49
C GLN A 24 -40.88 -44.39 -27.96
N LYS A 25 -40.82 -44.17 -26.65
CA LYS A 25 -39.81 -43.31 -25.99
C LYS A 25 -38.38 -43.78 -26.26
N LYS A 26 -38.15 -45.09 -26.45
CA LYS A 26 -36.81 -45.60 -26.82
C LYS A 26 -36.42 -45.09 -28.20
N VAL A 27 -37.27 -45.33 -29.21
CA VAL A 27 -37.05 -44.91 -30.61
C VAL A 27 -36.88 -43.40 -30.74
N ILE A 28 -37.77 -42.62 -30.12
CA ILE A 28 -37.71 -41.14 -30.13
C ILE A 28 -36.40 -40.64 -29.52
N LEU A 29 -35.87 -41.29 -28.47
CA LEU A 29 -34.57 -40.94 -27.91
C LEU A 29 -33.41 -41.28 -28.84
N ASP A 30 -33.47 -42.40 -29.55
CA ASP A 30 -32.43 -42.79 -30.51
C ASP A 30 -32.38 -41.79 -31.70
N GLU A 31 -33.54 -41.49 -32.30
CA GLU A 31 -33.71 -40.46 -33.34
C GLU A 31 -33.22 -39.06 -32.86
N PHE A 32 -33.60 -38.66 -31.65
CA PHE A 32 -33.18 -37.37 -31.07
C PHE A 32 -31.69 -37.34 -30.72
N CYS A 33 -31.09 -38.44 -30.26
CA CYS A 33 -29.65 -38.48 -29.97
C CYS A 33 -28.81 -38.35 -31.25
N GLN A 34 -29.20 -39.02 -32.34
CA GLN A 34 -28.58 -38.90 -33.65
C GLN A 34 -28.74 -37.47 -34.22
N THR A 35 -29.98 -36.98 -34.25
CA THR A 35 -30.33 -35.68 -34.86
C THR A 35 -29.80 -34.50 -34.05
N TYR A 36 -29.92 -34.49 -32.71
CA TYR A 36 -29.40 -33.43 -31.85
C TYR A 36 -27.88 -33.56 -31.57
N ARG A 37 -27.26 -34.69 -31.94
CA ARG A 37 -25.88 -35.09 -31.63
C ARG A 37 -25.56 -34.97 -30.14
N CYS A 38 -26.32 -35.67 -29.29
CA CYS A 38 -26.09 -35.70 -27.85
C CYS A 38 -26.25 -37.09 -27.23
N HIS A 39 -25.63 -37.30 -26.07
CA HIS A 39 -25.70 -38.56 -25.34
C HIS A 39 -27.09 -38.80 -24.72
N ARG A 40 -27.54 -40.07 -24.63
CA ARG A 40 -28.90 -40.44 -24.17
C ARG A 40 -29.31 -39.82 -22.83
N LYS A 41 -28.40 -39.77 -21.84
CA LYS A 41 -28.67 -39.11 -20.53
C LYS A 41 -28.92 -37.59 -20.65
N HIS A 42 -28.41 -36.94 -21.69
CA HIS A 42 -28.68 -35.53 -21.99
C HIS A 42 -30.03 -35.37 -22.69
N ALA A 43 -30.32 -36.19 -23.70
CA ALA A 43 -31.62 -36.22 -24.38
C ALA A 43 -32.79 -36.45 -23.41
N ILE A 44 -32.68 -37.46 -22.53
CA ILE A 44 -33.67 -37.73 -21.47
C ILE A 44 -33.89 -36.50 -20.59
N ARG A 45 -32.82 -35.80 -20.19
CA ARG A 45 -32.92 -34.58 -19.34
C ARG A 45 -33.57 -33.41 -20.08
N LEU A 46 -33.31 -33.26 -21.38
CA LEU A 46 -33.89 -32.21 -22.21
C LEU A 46 -35.38 -32.45 -22.49
N LEU A 47 -35.78 -33.70 -22.74
CA LEU A 47 -37.15 -34.05 -23.12
C LEU A 47 -38.08 -34.29 -21.91
N ASN A 48 -37.55 -34.67 -20.74
CA ASN A 48 -38.29 -34.66 -19.46
C ASN A 48 -38.34 -33.28 -18.78
N GLY A 49 -37.43 -32.37 -19.13
CA GLY A 49 -37.47 -30.99 -18.64
C GLY A 49 -38.60 -30.18 -19.30
N PRO A 50 -38.91 -28.97 -18.79
CA PRO A 50 -39.78 -28.04 -19.51
C PRO A 50 -39.14 -27.67 -20.85
N VAL A 51 -39.96 -27.47 -21.89
CA VAL A 51 -39.51 -26.96 -23.20
C VAL A 51 -38.70 -25.68 -22.98
N PRO A 52 -37.49 -25.53 -23.57
CA PRO A 52 -36.74 -24.30 -23.46
C PRO A 52 -37.52 -23.12 -24.05
N SER A 53 -38.10 -22.30 -23.18
CA SER A 53 -38.71 -21.03 -23.56
C SER A 53 -37.63 -20.07 -24.06
N ALA A 54 -38.00 -19.19 -25.00
CA ALA A 54 -37.13 -18.08 -25.41
C ALA A 54 -36.73 -17.20 -24.21
N ASN A 55 -37.64 -17.06 -23.25
CA ASN A 55 -37.43 -16.40 -21.97
C ASN A 55 -37.43 -17.45 -20.83
N PRO A 56 -36.28 -18.03 -20.45
CA PRO A 56 -36.20 -18.87 -19.25
C PRO A 56 -36.48 -18.01 -18.01
N PRO A 57 -37.11 -18.56 -16.96
CA PRO A 57 -37.34 -17.82 -15.72
C PRO A 57 -35.99 -17.34 -15.14
N PRO A 58 -35.94 -16.14 -14.51
CA PRO A 58 -34.71 -15.61 -13.95
C PRO A 58 -34.12 -16.63 -12.97
N ARG A 59 -32.84 -16.98 -13.19
CA ARG A 59 -32.12 -17.94 -12.33
C ARG A 59 -32.28 -17.51 -10.88
N ARG A 60 -32.74 -18.43 -10.00
CA ARG A 60 -32.87 -18.19 -8.55
C ARG A 60 -31.64 -17.43 -8.06
N ASN A 61 -31.88 -16.20 -7.56
CA ASN A 61 -30.81 -15.31 -7.11
C ASN A 61 -29.91 -16.07 -6.14
N GLY A 62 -28.60 -16.14 -6.46
CA GLY A 62 -27.63 -16.85 -5.63
C GLY A 62 -27.57 -16.28 -4.22
N ARG A 63 -26.97 -17.05 -3.29
CA ARG A 63 -26.85 -16.74 -1.84
C ARG A 63 -26.78 -15.23 -1.57
N GLN A 64 -27.71 -14.74 -0.75
CA GLN A 64 -27.82 -13.31 -0.46
C GLN A 64 -26.46 -12.70 -0.09
N ARG A 65 -26.14 -11.54 -0.67
CA ARG A 65 -24.87 -10.85 -0.41
C ARG A 65 -24.75 -10.50 1.08
N ARG A 66 -23.84 -11.15 1.81
CA ARG A 66 -23.55 -10.91 3.25
C ARG A 66 -23.11 -9.47 3.53
N TYR A 67 -22.50 -8.81 2.55
CA TYR A 67 -21.99 -7.45 2.64
C TYR A 67 -22.77 -6.55 1.66
N LYS A 68 -23.47 -5.53 2.18
CA LYS A 68 -24.30 -4.59 1.40
C LYS A 68 -24.19 -3.17 1.95
N GLY A 69 -24.53 -2.18 1.11
CA GLY A 69 -24.80 -0.80 1.53
C GLY A 69 -23.68 -0.16 2.34
N TYR A 70 -23.97 0.18 3.59
CA TYR A 70 -23.10 0.95 4.48
C TYR A 70 -21.68 0.36 4.64
N MET A 71 -21.57 -0.97 4.79
CA MET A 71 -20.28 -1.65 4.92
C MET A 71 -19.32 -1.38 3.74
N VAL A 72 -19.87 -1.24 2.53
CA VAL A 72 -19.06 -0.97 1.33
C VAL A 72 -18.53 0.45 1.38
N LYS A 73 -19.30 1.42 1.91
CA LYS A 73 -18.85 2.81 2.10
C LYS A 73 -17.73 2.90 3.14
N VAL A 74 -17.83 2.16 4.25
CA VAL A 74 -16.77 2.09 5.27
C VAL A 74 -15.50 1.47 4.68
N LEU A 75 -15.62 0.36 3.95
CA LEU A 75 -14.49 -0.29 3.28
C LEU A 75 -13.87 0.59 2.18
N GLU A 76 -14.68 1.35 1.42
CA GLU A 76 -14.25 2.36 0.44
C GLU A 76 -13.45 3.48 1.13
N ALA A 77 -13.92 3.99 2.27
CA ALA A 77 -13.22 5.03 3.02
C ALA A 77 -11.87 4.55 3.61
N VAL A 78 -11.80 3.35 4.19
CA VAL A 78 -10.53 2.76 4.66
C VAL A 78 -9.59 2.51 3.47
N TRP A 79 -10.12 2.06 2.34
CA TRP A 79 -9.32 1.80 1.13
C TRP A 79 -8.76 3.10 0.52
N GLU A 80 -9.53 4.19 0.52
CA GLU A 80 -9.06 5.53 0.12
C GLU A 80 -8.02 6.09 1.10
N ALA A 81 -8.31 6.08 2.40
CA ALA A 81 -7.43 6.61 3.44
C ALA A 81 -6.10 5.84 3.53
N SER A 82 -6.10 4.53 3.26
CA SER A 82 -4.90 3.67 3.21
C SER A 82 -4.10 3.77 1.89
N TYR A 83 -4.35 4.79 1.05
CA TYR A 83 -3.65 5.02 -0.22
C TYR A 83 -3.80 3.86 -1.22
N TYR A 84 -4.97 3.22 -1.19
CA TYR A 84 -5.40 2.13 -2.07
C TYR A 84 -4.62 0.81 -1.90
N LEU A 85 -4.51 0.32 -0.67
CA LEU A 85 -4.04 -1.04 -0.41
C LEU A 85 -4.84 -2.06 -1.23
N TRP A 86 -4.17 -2.96 -1.96
CA TRP A 86 -4.84 -4.12 -2.56
C TRP A 86 -5.43 -5.03 -1.48
N SER A 87 -6.39 -5.86 -1.85
CA SER A 87 -7.28 -6.56 -0.93
C SER A 87 -6.59 -7.36 0.19
N ALA A 88 -5.48 -8.04 -0.08
CA ALA A 88 -4.75 -8.78 0.94
C ALA A 88 -4.07 -7.86 1.97
N ARG A 89 -3.42 -6.76 1.53
CA ARG A 89 -2.83 -5.76 2.44
C ARG A 89 -3.91 -4.99 3.19
N LEU A 90 -5.02 -4.63 2.53
CA LEU A 90 -6.15 -3.96 3.17
C LEU A 90 -6.75 -4.86 4.26
N LYS A 91 -6.93 -6.16 3.97
CA LYS A 91 -7.41 -7.13 4.95
C LYS A 91 -6.52 -7.18 6.20
N ALA A 92 -5.20 -7.28 6.02
CA ALA A 92 -4.26 -7.31 7.13
C ALA A 92 -4.20 -5.98 7.91
N ALA A 93 -4.61 -4.85 7.30
CA ALA A 93 -4.66 -3.55 7.96
C ALA A 93 -5.92 -3.37 8.82
N LEU A 94 -7.05 -3.99 8.47
CA LEU A 94 -8.34 -3.80 9.14
C LEU A 94 -8.29 -3.93 10.68
N PRO A 95 -7.60 -4.90 11.30
CA PRO A 95 -7.50 -4.98 12.76
C PRO A 95 -6.83 -3.75 13.38
N THR A 96 -5.69 -3.30 12.84
CA THR A 96 -4.96 -2.11 13.33
C THR A 96 -5.76 -0.82 13.13
N TRP A 97 -6.57 -0.74 12.08
CA TRP A 97 -7.44 0.41 11.80
C TRP A 97 -8.75 0.37 12.59
N MET A 98 -9.17 -0.78 13.14
CA MET A 98 -10.52 -0.95 13.68
C MET A 98 -10.89 0.01 14.82
N PRO A 99 -10.03 0.34 15.81
CA PRO A 99 -10.36 1.32 16.85
C PRO A 99 -10.80 2.67 16.26
N TRP A 100 -10.13 3.12 15.19
CA TRP A 100 -10.38 4.37 14.49
C TRP A 100 -11.58 4.30 13.55
N ILE A 101 -11.82 3.13 12.95
CA ILE A 101 -13.03 2.86 12.17
C ILE A 101 -14.27 2.98 13.08
N ARG A 102 -14.24 2.40 14.29
CA ARG A 102 -15.34 2.52 15.28
C ARG A 102 -15.65 3.97 15.66
N GLN A 103 -14.63 4.80 15.86
CA GLN A 103 -14.79 6.22 16.18
C GLN A 103 -15.37 7.02 15.02
N ARG A 104 -14.95 6.72 13.78
CA ARG A 104 -15.34 7.50 12.59
C ARG A 104 -16.62 7.02 11.90
N PHE A 105 -17.06 5.80 12.17
CA PHE A 105 -18.22 5.18 11.53
C PHE A 105 -19.07 4.43 12.58
N PRO A 106 -20.36 4.77 12.79
CA PRO A 106 -21.26 3.96 13.60
C PRO A 106 -21.37 2.53 13.04
N LEU A 107 -20.83 1.57 13.78
CA LEU A 107 -20.84 0.15 13.45
C LEU A 107 -21.46 -0.65 14.60
N SER A 108 -22.27 -1.65 14.27
CA SER A 108 -22.64 -2.68 15.25
C SER A 108 -21.55 -3.75 15.35
N ALA A 109 -21.48 -4.46 16.48
CA ALA A 109 -20.53 -5.55 16.70
C ALA A 109 -20.54 -6.59 15.57
N ALA A 110 -21.73 -6.94 15.05
CA ALA A 110 -21.88 -7.86 13.92
C ALA A 110 -21.32 -7.30 12.59
N GLN A 111 -21.34 -5.98 12.38
CA GLN A 111 -20.73 -5.35 11.20
C GLN A 111 -19.20 -5.30 11.32
N GLU A 112 -18.69 -5.02 12.52
CA GLU A 112 -17.26 -5.12 12.80
C GLU A 112 -16.73 -6.54 12.58
N GLU A 113 -17.37 -7.55 13.17
CA GLU A 113 -16.98 -8.95 13.00
C GLU A 113 -16.97 -9.34 11.51
N GLN A 114 -17.95 -8.87 10.74
CA GLN A 114 -17.98 -9.08 9.29
C GLN A 114 -16.81 -8.37 8.57
N LEU A 115 -16.42 -7.14 8.94
CA LEU A 115 -15.20 -6.50 8.41
C LEU A 115 -13.94 -7.30 8.81
N LEU A 116 -13.85 -7.76 10.05
CA LEU A 116 -12.75 -8.60 10.54
C LEU A 116 -12.77 -10.02 9.94
N ALA A 117 -13.88 -10.48 9.36
CA ALA A 117 -14.02 -11.77 8.67
C ALA A 117 -13.93 -11.69 7.12
N VAL A 118 -14.09 -10.51 6.50
CA VAL A 118 -14.16 -10.39 5.02
C VAL A 118 -12.89 -10.92 4.33
N SER A 119 -13.02 -11.77 3.31
CA SER A 119 -11.85 -12.31 2.59
C SER A 119 -11.30 -11.33 1.54
N PRO A 120 -10.01 -11.39 1.16
CA PRO A 120 -9.44 -10.54 0.11
C PRO A 120 -10.23 -10.59 -1.22
N ALA A 121 -10.59 -11.78 -1.69
CA ALA A 121 -11.41 -11.96 -2.89
C ALA A 121 -12.84 -11.40 -2.75
N THR A 122 -13.31 -11.15 -1.53
CA THR A 122 -14.58 -10.44 -1.29
C THR A 122 -14.38 -8.93 -1.29
N ILE A 123 -13.31 -8.42 -0.66
CA ILE A 123 -12.91 -7.01 -0.77
C ILE A 123 -12.79 -6.58 -2.24
N ASP A 124 -12.12 -7.38 -3.09
CA ASP A 124 -11.97 -7.04 -4.50
C ASP A 124 -13.30 -6.99 -5.27
N ARG A 125 -14.26 -7.85 -4.93
CA ARG A 125 -15.61 -7.82 -5.51
C ARG A 125 -16.45 -6.65 -5.00
N LEU A 126 -16.36 -6.31 -3.72
CA LEU A 126 -17.10 -5.17 -3.14
C LEU A 126 -16.58 -3.83 -3.66
N LEU A 127 -15.27 -3.71 -3.84
CA LEU A 127 -14.63 -2.52 -4.39
C LEU A 127 -14.55 -2.53 -5.92
N ALA A 128 -15.10 -3.52 -6.62
CA ALA A 128 -14.97 -3.65 -8.08
C ALA A 128 -15.57 -2.43 -8.82
N ASP A 129 -16.78 -2.03 -8.46
CA ASP A 129 -17.47 -0.90 -9.09
C ASP A 129 -16.84 0.46 -8.71
N VAL A 130 -16.37 0.57 -7.46
CA VAL A 130 -15.59 1.73 -6.99
C VAL A 130 -14.30 1.86 -7.80
N LYS A 131 -13.54 0.77 -7.89
CA LYS A 131 -12.33 0.67 -8.71
C LYS A 131 -12.66 1.01 -10.14
N LEU A 132 -13.72 0.48 -10.76
CA LEU A 132 -14.07 0.79 -12.15
C LEU A 132 -14.37 2.28 -12.38
N ARG A 133 -15.12 2.93 -11.48
CA ARG A 133 -15.38 4.39 -11.51
C ARG A 133 -14.09 5.20 -11.40
N LEU A 134 -13.16 4.78 -10.54
CA LEU A 134 -11.82 5.39 -10.44
C LEU A 134 -10.96 5.08 -11.67
N ARG A 135 -10.96 3.84 -12.18
CA ARG A 135 -10.18 3.39 -13.35
C ARG A 135 -10.47 4.22 -14.60
N ARG A 136 -11.72 4.64 -14.80
CA ARG A 136 -12.14 5.63 -15.84
C ARG A 136 -11.52 7.04 -15.64
N ARG A 137 -10.73 7.25 -14.58
CA ARG A 137 -10.05 8.50 -14.20
C ARG A 137 -8.59 8.33 -13.74
N THR A 138 -8.10 7.11 -13.44
CA THR A 138 -6.83 6.92 -12.68
C THR A 138 -5.75 6.05 -13.32
N TYR A 139 -5.91 5.54 -14.55
CA TYR A 139 -4.79 4.85 -15.22
C TYR A 139 -4.06 5.74 -16.23
N GLY A 140 -2.90 6.25 -15.79
CA GLY A 140 -1.80 6.51 -16.71
C GLY A 140 -1.26 5.18 -17.28
N THR A 141 -0.74 5.23 -18.50
CA THR A 141 -0.29 4.06 -19.28
C THR A 141 1.09 3.52 -18.88
N THR A 142 1.76 4.12 -17.89
CA THR A 142 3.10 3.74 -17.44
C THR A 142 3.06 2.66 -16.34
N LYS A 143 3.24 1.40 -16.76
CA LYS A 143 3.71 0.32 -15.88
C LYS A 143 5.24 0.43 -15.73
N PRO A 144 5.84 0.09 -14.58
CA PRO A 144 7.27 -0.18 -14.51
C PRO A 144 7.65 -1.26 -15.54
N GLY A 145 8.70 -1.00 -16.33
CA GLY A 145 9.05 -1.82 -17.50
C GLY A 145 9.45 -3.26 -17.16
N THR A 146 8.97 -4.22 -17.95
CA THR A 146 9.28 -5.65 -17.82
C THR A 146 10.10 -6.13 -19.01
N LEU A 147 11.43 -6.12 -18.94
CA LEU A 147 12.29 -6.69 -19.99
C LEU A 147 13.50 -7.47 -19.45
N LEU A 148 13.75 -8.60 -20.14
CA LEU A 148 14.95 -9.44 -20.24
C LEU A 148 15.58 -9.99 -18.94
N LYS A 149 15.57 -11.32 -18.80
CA LYS A 149 15.68 -11.96 -17.46
C LYS A 149 16.31 -13.36 -17.38
N HIS A 150 17.02 -13.82 -18.41
CA HIS A 150 17.59 -15.17 -18.44
C HIS A 150 19.03 -15.17 -18.96
N MET A 151 19.97 -15.51 -18.06
CA MET A 151 21.16 -16.37 -18.22
C MET A 151 22.35 -15.90 -17.32
N ILE A 152 23.01 -16.89 -16.69
CA ILE A 152 24.35 -16.87 -16.05
C ILE A 152 24.47 -16.30 -14.59
N PRO A 153 25.29 -16.93 -13.69
CA PRO A 153 25.18 -16.85 -12.21
C PRO A 153 25.79 -15.59 -11.51
N ILE A 154 26.53 -15.64 -10.38
CA ILE A 154 26.07 -15.81 -8.98
C ILE A 154 26.76 -14.76 -8.05
N GLN A 155 26.48 -14.76 -6.75
CA GLN A 155 27.10 -13.95 -5.68
C GLN A 155 27.30 -14.88 -4.46
N THR A 156 28.44 -14.83 -3.77
CA THR A 156 28.91 -15.94 -2.92
C THR A 156 28.51 -15.91 -1.45
N GLN A 157 28.06 -14.78 -0.90
CA GLN A 157 27.52 -14.73 0.47
C GLN A 157 26.23 -13.90 0.48
N ALA A 158 25.14 -14.52 0.95
CA ALA A 158 23.89 -13.82 1.22
C ALA A 158 23.93 -13.23 2.63
N TRP A 159 23.55 -11.97 2.78
CA TRP A 159 23.35 -11.34 4.08
C TRP A 159 22.35 -12.13 4.95
N ASP A 160 22.49 -12.00 6.28
CA ASP A 160 21.55 -12.62 7.21
C ASP A 160 20.21 -11.87 7.28
N VAL A 161 19.37 -12.09 6.28
CA VAL A 161 18.00 -11.53 6.16
C VAL A 161 17.06 -11.99 7.29
N ARG A 162 17.55 -12.77 8.28
CA ARG A 162 16.80 -13.20 9.48
C ARG A 162 16.83 -12.17 10.60
N ARG A 163 17.61 -11.08 10.50
CA ARG A 163 17.67 -10.00 11.49
C ARG A 163 17.60 -8.60 10.84
N PRO A 164 17.01 -7.59 11.50
CA PRO A 164 17.01 -6.22 11.02
C PRO A 164 18.38 -5.55 11.18
N GLY A 165 18.54 -4.45 10.45
CA GLY A 165 19.75 -3.63 10.40
C GLY A 165 20.47 -3.66 9.06
N PHE A 166 19.90 -4.31 8.05
CA PHE A 166 20.52 -4.50 6.74
C PHE A 166 19.67 -3.79 5.68
N LEU A 167 20.12 -2.61 5.24
CA LEU A 167 19.34 -1.74 4.35
C LEU A 167 19.86 -1.82 2.91
N GLU A 168 18.96 -1.98 1.94
CA GLU A 168 19.20 -1.51 0.56
C GLU A 168 19.01 0.02 0.55
N ILE A 169 19.90 0.75 -0.14
CA ILE A 169 19.83 2.21 -0.30
C ILE A 169 19.92 2.64 -1.77
N ASP A 170 19.20 3.70 -2.13
CA ASP A 170 19.17 4.26 -3.48
C ASP A 170 18.77 5.76 -3.46
N THR A 171 19.06 6.52 -4.52
CA THR A 171 18.61 7.91 -4.66
C THR A 171 17.59 8.11 -5.80
N VAL A 172 16.50 8.81 -5.47
CA VAL A 172 15.44 9.18 -6.42
C VAL A 172 15.53 10.66 -6.75
N ALA A 173 15.99 10.98 -7.96
CA ALA A 173 16.13 12.35 -8.45
C ALA A 173 14.77 13.04 -8.71
N HIS A 174 14.61 14.29 -8.25
CA HIS A 174 13.45 15.14 -8.52
C HIS A 174 13.77 16.25 -9.51
N CYS A 175 14.23 15.88 -10.70
CA CYS A 175 14.65 16.81 -11.77
C CYS A 175 13.51 17.25 -12.71
N GLY A 176 12.34 16.60 -12.65
CA GLY A 176 11.28 16.85 -13.63
C GLY A 176 11.60 16.23 -14.98
N SER A 177 11.55 17.04 -16.05
CA SER A 177 11.84 16.64 -17.43
C SER A 177 13.27 16.95 -17.90
N SER A 178 14.08 17.69 -17.12
CA SER A 178 15.49 17.99 -17.43
C SER A 178 16.37 17.78 -16.19
N SER A 179 17.48 17.08 -16.36
CA SER A 179 18.53 16.88 -15.35
C SER A 179 19.55 18.02 -15.29
N GLU A 180 19.31 19.14 -15.96
CA GLU A 180 20.19 20.32 -15.94
C GLU A 180 20.02 21.13 -14.65
N GLY A 181 21.12 21.70 -14.14
CA GLY A 181 21.13 22.51 -12.92
C GLY A 181 20.88 21.73 -11.62
N PRO A 182 20.85 22.42 -10.47
CA PRO A 182 20.60 21.79 -9.17
C PRO A 182 19.15 21.29 -9.05
N PHE A 183 18.99 20.13 -8.40
CA PHE A 183 17.69 19.57 -8.03
C PHE A 183 17.84 18.63 -6.83
N LEU A 184 16.80 18.56 -6.01
CA LEU A 184 16.74 17.68 -4.84
C LEU A 184 16.71 16.21 -5.27
N SER A 185 17.32 15.36 -4.47
CA SER A 185 17.12 13.91 -4.54
C SER A 185 16.49 13.40 -3.24
N THR A 186 15.85 12.24 -3.26
CA THR A 186 15.49 11.51 -2.04
C THR A 186 16.41 10.32 -1.88
N LEU A 187 17.15 10.25 -0.77
CA LEU A 187 17.73 9.01 -0.29
C LEU A 187 16.58 8.15 0.27
N ASP A 188 16.32 7.00 -0.32
CA ASP A 188 15.40 5.99 0.19
C ASP A 188 16.22 4.82 0.76
N THR A 189 15.75 4.22 1.85
CA THR A 189 16.44 3.12 2.54
C THR A 189 15.43 2.07 2.98
N THR A 190 15.71 0.78 2.76
CA THR A 190 14.77 -0.33 3.04
C THR A 190 15.45 -1.50 3.76
N ASP A 191 15.02 -1.81 4.99
CA ASP A 191 15.51 -2.97 5.73
C ASP A 191 15.00 -4.31 5.15
N LEU A 192 15.91 -5.21 4.83
CA LEU A 192 15.57 -6.50 4.20
C LEU A 192 14.73 -7.43 5.08
N HIS A 193 14.91 -7.39 6.40
CA HIS A 193 14.20 -8.27 7.31
C HIS A 193 12.76 -7.79 7.54
N THR A 194 12.59 -6.54 7.97
CA THR A 194 11.32 -5.95 8.41
C THR A 194 10.55 -5.26 7.29
N THR A 195 11.23 -4.85 6.20
CA THR A 195 10.75 -3.93 5.16
C THR A 195 10.46 -2.50 5.65
N TRP A 196 11.04 -2.14 6.81
CA TRP A 196 11.05 -0.78 7.35
C TRP A 196 11.73 0.16 6.37
N THR A 197 11.17 1.36 6.20
CA THR A 197 11.72 2.38 5.31
C THR A 197 11.88 3.72 6.00
N GLU A 198 13.04 4.33 5.83
CA GLU A 198 13.34 5.71 6.21
C GLU A 198 13.87 6.45 4.98
N ARG A 199 13.49 7.72 4.82
CA ARG A 199 13.93 8.56 3.69
C ARG A 199 14.26 9.96 4.14
N ARG A 200 15.18 10.60 3.43
CA ARG A 200 15.45 12.04 3.54
C ARG A 200 15.56 12.65 2.15
N ALA A 201 15.03 13.85 1.98
CA ALA A 201 15.40 14.68 0.85
C ALA A 201 16.79 15.29 1.12
N ILE A 202 17.62 15.34 0.08
CA ILE A 202 18.98 15.87 0.08
C ILE A 202 19.11 16.90 -1.05
N PRO A 203 19.89 17.98 -0.85
CA PRO A 203 19.99 19.08 -1.82
C PRO A 203 20.59 18.68 -3.17
N ASN A 204 21.44 17.65 -3.17
CA ASN A 204 22.11 17.08 -4.34
C ASN A 204 22.56 15.64 -4.01
N LYS A 205 23.19 14.95 -4.98
CA LYS A 205 23.80 13.62 -4.79
C LYS A 205 25.20 13.66 -4.14
N GLY A 206 25.53 14.73 -3.43
CA GLY A 206 26.85 14.93 -2.80
C GLY A 206 27.06 14.03 -1.59
N GLN A 207 28.31 13.59 -1.41
CA GLN A 207 28.70 12.59 -0.41
C GLN A 207 28.36 13.02 1.02
N ALA A 208 28.64 14.28 1.37
CA ALA A 208 28.33 14.84 2.69
C ALA A 208 26.83 14.78 3.02
N ALA A 209 25.98 15.18 2.07
CA ALA A 209 24.52 15.14 2.25
C ALA A 209 23.98 13.71 2.40
N VAL A 210 24.59 12.73 1.72
CA VAL A 210 24.26 11.30 1.90
C VAL A 210 24.67 10.80 3.29
N VAL A 211 25.87 11.15 3.76
CA VAL A 211 26.37 10.76 5.09
C VAL A 211 25.56 11.40 6.22
N GLU A 212 25.20 12.68 6.10
CA GLU A 212 24.31 13.38 7.04
C GLU A 212 22.93 12.71 7.10
N ALA A 213 22.32 12.46 5.94
CA ALA A 213 21.04 11.77 5.85
C ALA A 213 21.08 10.34 6.42
N LEU A 214 22.16 9.58 6.20
CA LEU A 214 22.33 8.25 6.77
C LEU A 214 22.54 8.28 8.28
N THR A 215 23.29 9.25 8.80
CA THR A 215 23.47 9.46 10.25
C THR A 215 22.12 9.69 10.92
N ASP A 216 21.30 10.58 10.35
CA ASP A 216 19.98 10.88 10.86
C ASP A 216 19.01 9.69 10.73
N ILE A 217 19.05 8.95 9.61
CA ILE A 217 18.28 7.70 9.45
C ILE A 217 18.68 6.69 10.54
N GLN A 218 19.97 6.52 10.83
CA GLN A 218 20.47 5.61 11.87
C GLN A 218 19.91 5.94 13.27
N THR A 219 19.71 7.23 13.59
CA THR A 219 19.04 7.62 14.84
C THR A 219 17.57 7.18 14.86
N ALA A 220 16.85 7.37 13.74
CA ALA A 220 15.41 7.10 13.62
C ALA A 220 15.02 5.61 13.55
N LEU A 221 15.93 4.72 13.12
CA LEU A 221 15.65 3.28 12.99
C LEU A 221 15.37 2.61 14.35
N PRO A 222 14.33 1.76 14.50
CA PRO A 222 14.01 1.03 15.73
C PRO A 222 14.89 -0.21 15.97
N PHE A 223 16.08 -0.24 15.38
CA PHE A 223 17.07 -1.30 15.46
C PHE A 223 18.45 -0.74 15.06
N PRO A 224 19.56 -1.37 15.48
CA PRO A 224 20.90 -0.95 15.06
C PRO A 224 21.08 -1.11 13.55
N LEU A 225 21.68 -0.10 12.90
CA LEU A 225 22.20 -0.22 11.53
C LEU A 225 23.45 -1.12 11.56
N LYS A 226 23.50 -2.11 10.66
CA LYS A 226 24.54 -3.15 10.59
C LYS A 226 25.12 -3.32 9.19
N GLY A 227 24.34 -3.06 8.15
CA GLY A 227 24.84 -3.06 6.78
C GLY A 227 24.06 -2.15 5.85
N LEU A 228 24.75 -1.66 4.83
CA LEU A 228 24.24 -0.84 3.73
C LEU A 228 24.64 -1.49 2.40
N ASP A 229 23.65 -1.79 1.55
CA ASP A 229 23.88 -2.28 0.19
C ASP A 229 23.44 -1.18 -0.77
N ALA A 230 24.42 -0.58 -1.44
CA ALA A 230 24.19 0.50 -2.38
C ALA A 230 24.04 -0.02 -3.81
N ASP A 231 23.34 0.77 -4.62
CA ASP A 231 23.43 0.66 -6.07
C ASP A 231 24.85 1.00 -6.59
N GLY A 232 25.06 0.88 -7.90
CA GLY A 232 26.35 1.14 -8.52
C GLY A 232 26.70 2.63 -8.71
N GLY A 233 25.94 3.57 -8.12
CA GLY A 233 26.08 5.01 -8.28
C GLY A 233 27.31 5.63 -7.61
N SER A 234 27.82 6.70 -8.21
CA SER A 234 28.98 7.44 -7.70
C SER A 234 28.69 8.20 -6.40
N GLU A 235 27.42 8.46 -6.09
CA GLU A 235 26.99 9.01 -4.80
C GLU A 235 27.25 8.09 -3.60
N PHE A 236 27.43 6.79 -3.84
CA PHE A 236 27.66 5.78 -2.80
C PHE A 236 29.08 5.20 -2.85
N ILE A 237 29.70 5.13 -4.03
CA ILE A 237 31.07 4.61 -4.19
C ILE A 237 32.06 5.73 -3.93
N ASN A 238 32.25 6.06 -2.65
CA ASN A 238 33.18 7.11 -2.23
C ASN A 238 33.78 6.86 -0.84
N ILE A 239 34.90 7.55 -0.59
CA ILE A 239 35.67 7.41 0.65
C ILE A 239 34.92 7.91 1.88
N SER A 240 34.08 8.94 1.75
CA SER A 240 33.29 9.50 2.86
C SER A 240 32.30 8.49 3.42
N LEU A 241 31.58 7.77 2.54
CA LEU A 241 30.66 6.71 2.93
C LEU A 241 31.40 5.46 3.43
N LEU A 242 32.58 5.15 2.88
CA LEU A 242 33.43 4.07 3.37
C LEU A 242 33.90 4.32 4.81
N HIS A 243 34.43 5.50 5.11
CA HIS A 243 34.83 5.91 6.47
C HIS A 243 33.62 5.89 7.41
N PHE A 244 32.49 6.51 7.02
CA PHE A 244 31.25 6.46 7.81
C PHE A 244 30.88 5.03 8.24
N CYS A 245 31.00 4.06 7.31
CA CYS A 245 30.73 2.66 7.58
C CYS A 245 31.80 2.00 8.46
N GLN A 246 33.09 2.24 8.20
CA GLN A 246 34.20 1.68 8.96
C GLN A 246 34.18 2.15 10.43
N ASP A 247 34.06 3.46 10.67
CA ASP A 247 34.00 4.06 12.01
C ASP A 247 32.88 3.46 12.86
N ARG A 248 31.73 3.18 12.23
CA ARG A 248 30.51 2.67 12.86
C ARG A 248 30.40 1.15 12.81
N LYS A 249 31.40 0.45 12.27
CA LYS A 249 31.44 -1.03 12.09
C LYS A 249 30.22 -1.55 11.32
N ILE A 250 29.79 -0.81 10.31
CA ILE A 250 28.69 -1.14 9.38
C ILE A 250 29.29 -1.87 8.18
N TYR A 251 28.72 -3.02 7.81
CA TYR A 251 29.08 -3.73 6.58
C TYR A 251 28.60 -2.95 5.35
N PHE A 252 29.51 -2.43 4.54
CA PHE A 252 29.17 -1.78 3.29
C PHE A 252 29.34 -2.74 2.11
N THR A 253 28.29 -2.92 1.32
CA THR A 253 28.35 -3.67 0.05
C THR A 253 27.79 -2.83 -1.09
N ARG A 254 28.12 -3.27 -2.30
CA ARG A 254 27.64 -2.68 -3.55
C ARG A 254 27.02 -3.78 -4.40
N SER A 255 25.84 -3.52 -4.93
CA SER A 255 25.24 -4.37 -5.96
C SER A 255 26.12 -4.47 -7.20
N ARG A 256 26.02 -5.59 -7.91
CA ARG A 256 26.88 -5.86 -9.06
C ARG A 256 26.46 -4.98 -10.25
N PRO A 257 27.42 -4.44 -11.03
CA PRO A 257 27.13 -3.74 -12.27
C PRO A 257 26.14 -4.53 -13.14
N TYR A 258 25.09 -3.84 -13.60
CA TYR A 258 24.03 -4.37 -14.46
C TYR A 258 23.12 -5.49 -13.87
N LYS A 259 23.15 -5.78 -12.56
CA LYS A 259 22.28 -6.79 -11.90
C LYS A 259 21.10 -6.17 -11.12
N LYS A 260 20.11 -5.63 -11.84
CA LYS A 260 18.92 -4.95 -11.25
C LYS A 260 18.09 -5.74 -10.21
N ASN A 261 18.18 -7.08 -10.15
CA ASN A 261 17.42 -7.83 -9.14
C ASN A 261 18.08 -7.78 -7.74
N ASP A 262 19.31 -7.31 -7.63
CA ASP A 262 20.04 -7.25 -6.36
C ASP A 262 19.39 -6.18 -5.44
N ASN A 263 18.93 -5.07 -6.03
CA ASN A 263 18.28 -3.93 -5.36
C ASN A 263 16.74 -3.94 -5.51
N ALA A 264 16.14 -5.14 -5.64
CA ALA A 264 14.73 -5.27 -5.99
C ALA A 264 13.76 -4.79 -4.89
N HIS A 265 14.20 -4.69 -3.64
CA HIS A 265 13.36 -4.19 -2.56
C HIS A 265 13.29 -2.66 -2.59
N ILE A 266 14.43 -1.98 -2.78
CA ILE A 266 14.51 -0.53 -2.88
C ILE A 266 13.92 0.00 -4.20
N GLU A 267 14.13 -0.68 -5.35
CA GLU A 267 13.46 -0.31 -6.61
C GLU A 267 11.92 -0.24 -6.45
N GLN A 268 11.35 -1.20 -5.72
CA GLN A 268 9.90 -1.23 -5.43
C GLN A 268 9.48 -0.10 -4.48
N LYS A 269 10.34 0.25 -3.51
CA LYS A 269 10.08 1.29 -2.51
C LYS A 269 10.22 2.69 -3.11
N ASN A 270 11.23 2.95 -3.94
CA ASN A 270 11.33 4.16 -4.78
C ASN A 270 10.02 4.44 -5.54
N TRP A 271 9.43 3.42 -6.18
CA TRP A 271 8.14 3.61 -6.86
C TRP A 271 6.98 3.86 -5.88
N THR A 272 6.83 3.02 -4.85
CA THR A 272 5.66 3.05 -3.95
C THR A 272 5.67 4.16 -2.89
N HIS A 273 6.85 4.55 -2.40
CA HIS A 273 7.05 5.44 -1.25
C HIS A 273 7.53 6.82 -1.70
N VAL A 274 8.31 6.94 -2.79
CA VAL A 274 8.72 8.24 -3.36
C VAL A 274 7.85 8.65 -4.56
N ARG A 275 7.95 7.97 -5.71
CA ARG A 275 7.32 8.40 -6.97
C ARG A 275 5.79 8.45 -6.94
N LYS A 276 5.12 7.49 -6.29
CA LYS A 276 3.66 7.50 -6.11
C LYS A 276 3.16 8.60 -5.14
N ILE A 277 4.07 9.17 -4.35
CA ILE A 277 3.74 10.16 -3.31
C ILE A 277 4.05 11.59 -3.79
N LEU A 278 5.28 11.85 -4.22
CA LEU A 278 5.73 13.18 -4.69
C LEU A 278 5.57 13.37 -6.22
N GLY A 279 5.39 12.29 -6.97
CA GLY A 279 5.31 12.33 -8.43
C GLY A 279 6.68 12.40 -9.12
N TYR A 280 6.70 13.18 -10.19
CA TYR A 280 7.86 13.44 -11.05
C TYR A 280 8.04 14.94 -11.27
N ALA A 281 7.66 15.77 -10.29
CA ALA A 281 7.90 17.20 -10.34
C ALA A 281 9.41 17.50 -10.20
N ARG A 282 9.83 18.67 -10.66
CA ARG A 282 11.13 19.22 -10.29
C ARG A 282 11.02 19.86 -8.91
N PHE A 283 11.94 19.52 -8.00
CA PHE A 283 12.11 20.23 -6.74
C PHE A 283 13.58 20.66 -6.65
N ASP A 284 13.82 21.95 -6.44
CA ASP A 284 15.16 22.57 -6.46
C ASP A 284 15.30 23.73 -5.45
N SER A 285 14.32 23.93 -4.57
CA SER A 285 14.34 24.96 -3.54
C SER A 285 14.51 24.41 -2.12
N GLU A 286 15.12 25.22 -1.24
CA GLU A 286 15.29 24.91 0.18
C GLU A 286 13.95 24.74 0.91
N GLN A 287 12.94 25.54 0.54
CA GLN A 287 11.58 25.41 1.10
C GLN A 287 10.98 24.03 0.76
N ALA A 288 11.25 23.50 -0.44
CA ALA A 288 10.83 22.15 -0.82
C ALA A 288 11.63 21.08 -0.07
N LEU A 289 12.94 21.29 0.13
CA LEU A 289 13.79 20.39 0.92
C LEU A 289 13.28 20.24 2.36
N HIS A 290 12.99 21.35 3.03
CA HIS A 290 12.42 21.36 4.38
C HIS A 290 11.02 20.73 4.43
N ALA A 291 10.10 21.12 3.53
CA ALA A 291 8.74 20.60 3.53
C ALA A 291 8.67 19.08 3.23
N ILE A 292 9.53 18.57 2.33
CA ILE A 292 9.62 17.13 2.06
C ILE A 292 10.22 16.37 3.26
N ASN A 293 11.27 16.93 3.89
CA ASN A 293 11.89 16.29 5.06
C ASN A 293 10.96 16.28 6.28
N ASP A 294 10.21 17.34 6.55
CA ASP A 294 9.17 17.37 7.58
C ASP A 294 8.15 16.23 7.37
N LEU A 295 7.57 16.11 6.16
CA LEU A 295 6.65 15.03 5.83
C LEU A 295 7.27 13.62 6.00
N TYR A 296 8.54 13.45 5.62
CA TYR A 296 9.25 12.17 5.73
C TYR A 296 9.55 11.78 7.18
N ARG A 297 10.01 12.74 7.98
CA ARG A 297 10.43 12.58 9.38
C ARG A 297 9.25 12.37 10.34
N ASN A 298 8.09 12.94 10.02
CA ASN A 298 6.94 12.94 10.91
C ASN A 298 5.89 11.92 10.43
N GLU A 299 4.98 12.31 9.53
CA GLU A 299 3.78 11.51 9.27
C GLU A 299 4.04 10.28 8.40
N LEU A 300 4.86 10.44 7.35
CA LEU A 300 4.89 9.44 6.29
C LEU A 300 5.63 8.17 6.68
N ARG A 301 6.68 8.28 7.51
CA ARG A 301 7.37 7.12 8.12
C ARG A 301 6.42 6.32 9.01
N LEU A 302 5.65 6.97 9.88
CA LEU A 302 4.72 6.30 10.78
C LEU A 302 3.59 5.66 9.98
N PHE A 303 3.00 6.41 9.05
CA PHE A 303 1.91 5.92 8.21
C PHE A 303 2.28 4.67 7.40
N GLN A 304 3.44 4.66 6.75
CA GLN A 304 3.87 3.55 5.89
C GLN A 304 4.46 2.37 6.67
N ASN A 305 5.18 2.61 7.77
CA ASN A 305 5.78 1.52 8.55
C ASN A 305 4.84 0.86 9.56
N VAL A 306 3.83 1.60 10.07
CA VAL A 306 2.91 1.10 11.10
C VAL A 306 1.60 0.60 10.48
N PHE A 307 0.96 1.43 9.66
CA PHE A 307 -0.44 1.22 9.22
C PHE A 307 -0.58 0.57 7.83
N GLN A 308 0.52 0.41 7.08
CA GLN A 308 0.52 -0.31 5.82
C GLN A 308 1.26 -1.65 5.93
N PRO A 309 0.54 -2.79 5.98
CA PRO A 309 1.14 -4.10 5.77
C PRO A 309 1.92 -4.17 4.46
N SER A 310 2.99 -4.94 4.39
CA SER A 310 3.75 -5.30 3.19
C SER A 310 3.78 -6.84 3.05
N VAL A 311 4.21 -7.36 1.90
CA VAL A 311 4.40 -8.80 1.68
C VAL A 311 5.83 -9.08 1.26
N LYS A 312 6.50 -10.05 1.89
CA LYS A 312 7.77 -10.61 1.41
C LYS A 312 7.53 -11.86 0.56
N LEU A 313 8.44 -12.11 -0.38
CA LEU A 313 8.46 -13.33 -1.16
C LEU A 313 9.21 -14.42 -0.37
N LEU A 314 8.55 -15.53 -0.06
CA LEU A 314 9.16 -16.66 0.66
C LEU A 314 9.92 -17.59 -0.30
N LYS A 315 9.29 -17.99 -1.40
CA LYS A 315 9.94 -18.86 -2.40
C LYS A 315 9.34 -18.72 -3.81
N LYS A 316 10.17 -19.03 -4.81
CA LYS A 316 9.79 -19.18 -6.21
C LYS A 316 9.79 -20.68 -6.54
N ILE A 317 8.64 -21.25 -6.89
CA ILE A 317 8.51 -22.65 -7.31
C ILE A 317 8.39 -22.66 -8.83
N LYS A 318 9.39 -23.20 -9.53
CA LYS A 318 9.35 -23.40 -10.99
C LYS A 318 8.85 -24.81 -11.29
N ARG A 319 7.84 -24.94 -12.16
CA ARG A 319 7.34 -26.21 -12.71
C ARG A 319 7.24 -26.05 -14.23
N GLY A 320 8.17 -26.64 -14.97
CA GLY A 320 8.36 -26.35 -16.40
C GLY A 320 8.57 -24.84 -16.64
N ALA A 321 7.80 -24.27 -17.57
CA ALA A 321 7.80 -22.83 -17.84
C ALA A 321 7.10 -21.97 -16.76
N ARG A 322 6.28 -22.56 -15.86
CA ARG A 322 5.45 -21.82 -14.90
C ARG A 322 6.22 -21.53 -13.61
N VAL A 323 6.35 -20.25 -13.25
CA VAL A 323 6.93 -19.80 -11.97
C VAL A 323 5.81 -19.33 -11.03
N THR A 324 5.59 -20.08 -9.96
CA THR A 324 4.66 -19.73 -8.87
C THR A 324 5.42 -19.03 -7.75
N ARG A 325 4.94 -17.85 -7.32
CA ARG A 325 5.53 -17.08 -6.22
C ARG A 325 4.71 -17.30 -4.95
N VAL A 326 5.34 -17.84 -3.92
CA VAL A 326 4.75 -18.01 -2.58
C VAL A 326 5.19 -16.84 -1.72
N HIS A 327 4.24 -16.06 -1.22
CA HIS A 327 4.48 -14.91 -0.36
C HIS A 327 4.04 -15.23 1.07
N GLU A 328 4.58 -14.50 2.05
CA GLU A 328 4.07 -14.55 3.42
C GLU A 328 2.71 -13.87 3.56
N ALA A 329 2.04 -14.11 4.69
CA ALA A 329 0.89 -13.31 5.10
C ALA A 329 1.31 -11.82 5.28
N PRO A 330 0.52 -10.84 4.82
CA PRO A 330 0.93 -9.44 4.90
C PRO A 330 1.08 -8.98 6.36
N LYS A 331 2.20 -8.34 6.67
CA LYS A 331 2.52 -7.73 7.99
C LYS A 331 3.08 -6.33 7.79
N SER A 332 2.81 -5.38 8.68
CA SER A 332 3.48 -4.07 8.61
C SER A 332 4.95 -4.19 9.05
N PRO A 333 5.83 -3.28 8.60
CA PRO A 333 7.19 -3.21 9.11
C PRO A 333 7.25 -3.19 10.64
N TRP A 334 6.37 -2.41 11.29
CA TRP A 334 6.22 -2.39 12.74
C TRP A 334 5.91 -3.77 13.35
N GLN A 335 5.00 -4.53 12.76
CA GLN A 335 4.72 -5.91 13.20
C GLN A 335 5.92 -6.86 13.03
N ARG A 336 6.82 -6.61 12.07
CA ARG A 336 8.07 -7.39 11.93
C ARG A 336 9.16 -6.93 12.90
N VAL A 337 9.22 -5.64 13.23
CA VAL A 337 10.07 -5.10 14.30
C VAL A 337 9.67 -5.68 15.65
N LEU A 338 8.38 -5.67 16.00
CA LEU A 338 7.87 -6.26 17.26
C LEU A 338 8.09 -7.78 17.36
N ALA A 339 8.17 -8.49 16.23
CA ALA A 339 8.44 -9.92 16.18
C ALA A 339 9.95 -10.28 16.13
N SER A 340 10.84 -9.28 16.15
CA SER A 340 12.29 -9.46 16.01
C SER A 340 12.99 -9.38 17.38
N PRO A 341 13.73 -10.42 17.82
CA PRO A 341 14.51 -10.37 19.06
C PRO A 341 15.75 -9.47 18.96
N HIS A 342 16.05 -8.95 17.76
CA HIS A 342 17.22 -8.11 17.47
C HIS A 342 16.88 -6.63 17.25
N SER A 343 15.65 -6.22 17.61
CA SER A 343 15.25 -4.82 17.61
C SER A 343 15.68 -4.11 18.90
N ASP A 344 15.83 -2.79 18.83
CA ASP A 344 16.29 -1.97 19.96
C ASP A 344 15.14 -1.76 20.96
N PRO A 345 15.19 -2.30 22.20
CA PRO A 345 14.05 -2.24 23.12
C PRO A 345 13.68 -0.82 23.53
N VAL A 346 14.66 0.08 23.65
CA VAL A 346 14.46 1.47 24.07
C VAL A 346 13.77 2.23 22.94
N LYS A 347 14.31 2.16 21.72
CA LYS A 347 13.68 2.81 20.55
C LYS A 347 12.31 2.22 20.22
N VAL A 348 12.13 0.90 20.37
CA VAL A 348 10.83 0.25 20.21
C VAL A 348 9.82 0.72 21.26
N LYS A 349 10.24 0.98 22.51
CA LYS A 349 9.35 1.59 23.52
C LYS A 349 8.97 3.02 23.10
N THR A 350 9.94 3.90 22.87
CA THR A 350 9.69 5.30 22.46
C THR A 350 8.78 5.39 21.23
N LEU A 351 9.00 4.52 20.24
CA LEU A 351 8.18 4.48 19.03
C LEU A 351 6.78 3.90 19.27
N ARG A 352 6.61 2.95 20.19
CA ARG A 352 5.29 2.47 20.62
C ARG A 352 4.49 3.59 21.28
N ASP A 353 5.15 4.36 22.14
CA ASP A 353 4.54 5.48 22.87
C ASP A 353 4.13 6.60 21.88
N GLN A 354 4.95 6.89 20.86
CA GLN A 354 4.60 7.79 19.74
C GLN A 354 3.43 7.29 18.86
N ILE A 355 3.23 5.98 18.75
CA ILE A 355 2.15 5.36 17.95
C ILE A 355 0.84 5.26 18.77
N GLN A 356 0.92 5.33 20.10
CA GLN A 356 -0.25 5.27 20.96
C GLN A 356 -1.17 6.47 20.71
N GLY A 357 -2.43 6.19 20.37
CA GLY A 357 -3.41 7.24 20.03
C GLY A 357 -3.28 7.83 18.62
N LEU A 358 -2.41 7.29 17.76
CA LEU A 358 -2.22 7.80 16.41
C LEU A 358 -3.31 7.31 15.44
N ASP A 359 -4.24 8.19 15.05
CA ASP A 359 -5.29 7.89 14.07
C ASP A 359 -4.73 7.86 12.63
N PRO A 360 -4.76 6.71 11.92
CA PRO A 360 -4.31 6.63 10.54
C PRO A 360 -5.19 7.40 9.54
N PHE A 361 -6.44 7.73 9.89
CA PHE A 361 -7.26 8.60 9.05
C PHE A 361 -6.84 10.06 9.17
N ALA A 362 -6.69 10.61 10.38
CA ALA A 362 -6.13 11.94 10.60
C ALA A 362 -4.73 12.05 9.98
N LEU A 363 -3.89 11.03 10.14
CA LEU A 363 -2.54 10.98 9.57
C LEU A 363 -2.57 11.04 8.03
N SER A 364 -3.49 10.31 7.39
CA SER A 364 -3.75 10.40 5.94
C SER A 364 -4.13 11.83 5.53
N GLU A 365 -5.02 12.48 6.28
CA GLU A 365 -5.45 13.86 5.98
C GLU A 365 -4.34 14.89 6.17
N VAL A 366 -3.43 14.73 7.15
CA VAL A 366 -2.23 15.58 7.31
C VAL A 366 -1.25 15.35 6.16
N ILE A 367 -0.98 14.10 5.78
CA ILE A 367 -0.11 13.76 4.64
C ILE A 367 -0.66 14.39 3.35
N ASP A 368 -1.96 14.27 3.07
CA ASP A 368 -2.58 14.91 1.90
C ASP A 368 -2.39 16.44 1.90
N LYS A 369 -2.51 17.11 3.07
CA LYS A 369 -2.29 18.56 3.19
C LYS A 369 -0.83 18.96 2.97
N LYS A 370 0.12 18.26 3.59
CA LYS A 370 1.57 18.51 3.40
C LYS A 370 1.99 18.28 1.96
N LEU A 371 1.52 17.20 1.33
CA LEU A 371 1.72 16.96 -0.09
C LEU A 371 1.14 18.07 -0.96
N LEU A 372 -0.05 18.60 -0.62
CA LEU A 372 -0.66 19.70 -1.37
C LEU A 372 0.18 20.98 -1.26
N ALA A 373 0.73 21.28 -0.09
CA ALA A 373 1.66 22.39 0.12
C ALA A 373 2.96 22.20 -0.68
N ILE A 374 3.58 21.02 -0.62
CA ILE A 374 4.80 20.69 -1.39
C ILE A 374 4.57 20.87 -2.90
N GLN A 375 3.43 20.42 -3.44
CA GLN A 375 3.14 20.58 -4.88
C GLN A 375 2.93 22.06 -5.25
N ARG A 376 2.39 22.90 -4.37
CA ARG A 376 2.21 24.34 -4.60
C ARG A 376 3.53 25.13 -4.65
N LEU A 377 4.62 24.60 -4.05
CA LEU A 377 5.95 25.19 -4.18
C LEU A 377 6.47 25.15 -5.63
N VAL A 378 5.98 24.21 -6.44
CA VAL A 378 6.41 24.01 -7.85
C VAL A 378 5.38 24.52 -8.84
N PHE A 379 4.08 24.29 -8.58
CA PHE A 379 3.00 24.65 -9.49
C PHE A 379 2.35 25.99 -9.09
N LYS A 380 2.73 27.07 -9.80
CA LYS A 380 2.16 28.43 -9.64
C LYS A 380 0.74 28.62 -10.23
N GLY A 381 0.14 27.57 -10.78
CA GLY A 381 -1.20 27.58 -11.39
C GLY A 381 -2.11 26.48 -10.84
N PRO A 382 -3.32 26.28 -11.39
CA PRO A 382 -4.19 25.19 -10.98
C PRO A 382 -3.48 23.85 -11.16
N LEU A 383 -3.40 23.07 -10.07
CA LEU A 383 -2.65 21.82 -10.04
C LEU A 383 -3.07 20.89 -11.19
N PRO A 384 -2.12 20.27 -11.90
CA PRO A 384 -2.44 19.40 -13.02
C PRO A 384 -3.41 18.30 -12.57
N LYS A 385 -4.49 18.09 -13.34
CA LYS A 385 -5.52 17.05 -13.08
C LYS A 385 -4.82 15.77 -12.61
N PRO A 386 -5.15 15.21 -11.43
CA PRO A 386 -4.20 14.38 -10.70
C PRO A 386 -3.90 13.06 -11.40
N LYS A 387 -2.84 13.08 -12.22
CA LYS A 387 -2.17 11.92 -12.79
C LYS A 387 -1.28 11.22 -11.75
N PHE A 388 -0.88 11.95 -10.69
CA PHE A 388 0.18 11.54 -9.77
C PHE A 388 -0.34 10.98 -8.44
N HIS A 389 -1.49 11.47 -7.93
CA HIS A 389 -2.16 10.86 -6.79
C HIS A 389 -3.59 10.43 -7.13
N PRO A 390 -3.88 9.11 -7.28
CA PRO A 390 -5.20 8.65 -7.72
C PRO A 390 -6.34 8.97 -6.73
N ALA A 391 -6.05 9.44 -5.51
CA ALA A 391 -7.05 9.80 -4.51
C ALA A 391 -7.54 11.24 -4.58
N TRP A 392 -6.83 12.14 -5.26
CA TRP A 392 -7.18 13.55 -5.30
C TRP A 392 -8.28 13.85 -6.33
N GLY A 393 -9.36 13.06 -6.34
CA GLY A 393 -10.56 13.42 -7.09
C GLY A 393 -11.05 14.82 -6.69
N ARG A 394 -11.75 15.54 -7.58
CA ARG A 394 -12.20 16.94 -7.34
C ARG A 394 -12.87 17.16 -5.97
N LYS A 395 -13.54 16.14 -5.43
CA LYS A 395 -14.17 16.15 -4.09
C LYS A 395 -13.16 16.17 -2.94
N LYS A 396 -12.02 15.48 -3.06
CA LYS A 396 -10.93 15.48 -2.07
C LYS A 396 -10.11 16.76 -2.15
N LEU A 397 -9.79 17.24 -3.36
CA LEU A 397 -9.17 18.56 -3.56
C LEU A 397 -10.00 19.68 -2.93
N ARG A 398 -11.29 19.80 -3.25
CA ARG A 398 -12.18 20.80 -2.62
C ARG A 398 -12.23 20.71 -1.10
N ARG A 399 -12.13 19.51 -0.50
CA ARG A 399 -12.04 19.34 0.96
C ARG A 399 -10.70 19.84 1.52
N LEU A 400 -9.59 19.62 0.83
CA LEU A 400 -8.26 20.09 1.22
C LEU A 400 -8.06 21.60 0.98
N GLU A 401 -8.80 22.16 0.02
CA GLU A 401 -8.77 23.59 -0.35
C GLU A 401 -9.77 24.45 0.43
N SER A 402 -10.74 23.82 1.12
CA SER A 402 -11.68 24.54 2.00
C SER A 402 -10.93 25.03 3.25
N PRO A 403 -11.09 26.29 3.68
CA PRO A 403 -10.59 26.73 4.97
C PRO A 403 -11.20 25.84 6.07
N ILE A 404 -10.36 25.36 6.96
CA ILE A 404 -10.76 24.48 8.05
C ILE A 404 -11.54 25.33 9.05
N LYS A 405 -12.83 25.05 9.27
CA LYS A 405 -13.44 25.34 10.57
C LYS A 405 -12.58 24.60 11.59
N ALA A 406 -11.86 25.34 12.44
CA ALA A 406 -10.86 24.81 13.34
C ALA A 406 -11.39 23.54 14.02
N PRO A 407 -10.61 22.44 14.07
CA PRO A 407 -11.02 21.30 14.86
C PRO A 407 -11.27 21.78 16.28
N THR A 408 -12.41 21.45 16.85
CA THR A 408 -12.64 21.57 18.30
C THR A 408 -11.85 20.46 18.99
N SER A 409 -10.52 20.53 18.88
CA SER A 409 -9.60 19.68 19.59
C SER A 409 -9.25 20.37 20.89
N THR A 410 -9.82 19.87 21.98
CA THR A 410 -9.15 19.83 23.28
C THR A 410 -7.95 18.88 23.18
N LEU A 411 -6.96 19.27 22.38
CA LEU A 411 -5.56 18.98 22.70
C LEU A 411 -5.13 20.09 23.68
N PRO A 412 -4.42 19.76 24.77
CA PRO A 412 -4.06 20.78 25.74
C PRO A 412 -3.19 21.85 25.07
N THR A 413 -3.67 23.09 25.11
CA THR A 413 -2.83 24.25 24.87
C THR A 413 -1.78 24.27 25.96
N TRP A 414 -0.51 24.10 25.58
CA TRP A 414 0.58 24.65 26.39
C TRP A 414 0.42 26.16 26.33
N HIS A 415 -0.28 26.72 27.32
CA HIS A 415 -0.24 28.14 27.56
C HIS A 415 1.20 28.49 27.94
N ASP A 416 1.80 29.37 27.15
CA ASP A 416 2.96 30.13 27.57
C ASP A 416 2.54 31.03 28.74
N ASP A 417 2.62 30.49 29.94
CA ASP A 417 2.17 31.11 31.19
C ASP A 417 3.20 32.13 31.73
N SER A 418 4.17 32.54 30.91
CA SER A 418 5.24 33.49 31.26
C SER A 418 4.75 34.91 31.57
N GLN A 419 3.48 35.21 31.27
CA GLN A 419 2.84 36.50 31.55
C GLN A 419 1.85 36.48 32.73
N ASN A 420 1.69 35.37 33.45
CA ASN A 420 0.81 35.32 34.63
C ASN A 420 1.54 35.88 35.88
N PRO A 421 1.17 37.08 36.39
CA PRO A 421 1.92 37.72 37.48
C PRO A 421 1.83 36.95 38.81
N VAL A 422 0.76 36.18 39.04
CA VAL A 422 0.55 35.42 40.27
C VAL A 422 1.50 34.21 40.32
N LYS A 423 1.62 33.46 39.22
CA LYS A 423 2.59 32.35 39.13
C LYS A 423 4.05 32.83 39.19
N ARG A 424 4.32 34.05 38.72
CA ARG A 424 5.67 34.66 38.81
C ARG A 424 6.08 34.94 40.25
N LEU A 425 5.12 35.31 41.12
CA LEU A 425 5.34 35.43 42.56
C LEU A 425 5.55 34.06 43.24
N GLU A 426 4.75 33.05 42.90
CA GLU A 426 4.95 31.68 43.45
C GLU A 426 6.31 31.08 43.08
N ILE A 427 6.75 31.24 41.83
CA ILE A 427 8.05 30.73 41.37
C ILE A 427 9.23 31.48 42.02
N ASN A 428 9.09 32.78 42.29
CA ASN A 428 10.11 33.54 43.01
C ASN A 428 10.17 33.15 44.50
N LEU A 429 9.01 33.02 45.17
CA LEU A 429 8.93 32.54 46.56
C LEU A 429 9.47 31.11 46.74
N GLN A 430 9.30 30.23 45.73
CA GLN A 430 9.93 28.91 45.73
C GLN A 430 11.45 28.96 45.50
N LYS A 431 11.96 29.93 44.73
CA LYS A 431 13.41 30.14 44.55
C LYS A 431 14.08 30.71 45.79
N GLU A 432 13.46 31.68 46.45
CA GLU A 432 13.97 32.25 47.71
C GLU A 432 14.04 31.16 48.78
N ARG A 433 12.97 30.38 48.98
CA ARG A 433 12.98 29.22 49.90
C ARG A 433 13.99 28.13 49.57
N PHE A 434 14.38 27.97 48.31
CA PHE A 434 15.41 27.00 47.90
C PHE A 434 16.83 27.53 48.14
N LEU A 435 17.01 28.85 48.15
CA LEU A 435 18.29 29.52 48.46
C LEU A 435 18.50 29.73 49.96
N GLU A 436 17.43 29.71 50.79
CA GLU A 436 17.51 29.67 52.26
C GLU A 436 17.83 28.27 52.83
N THR A 437 17.90 27.24 51.97
CA THR A 437 18.24 25.84 52.34
C THR A 437 19.55 25.34 51.74
N LEU A 438 20.42 26.26 51.33
CA LEU A 438 21.83 26.04 50.94
C LEU A 438 22.74 26.90 51.82
#